data_AF-A0A814U376-F1
#
_entry.id   AF-A0A814U376-F1
#
_cell.length_a   1.000
_cell.length_b   1.000
_cell.length_c   1.000
_cell.angle_alpha   90.00
_cell.angle_beta   90.00
_cell.angle_gamma   90.00
#
_symmetry.space_group_name_H-M   'P 1'
#
loop_
_entity.id
_entity.type
_entity.pdbx_description
1 polymer ?
#
loop_
_entity_poly.entity_id
_entity_poly.type
_entity_poly.pdbx_seq_one_letter_code
_entity_poly.pdbx_strand_id
1 'polypeptide(L)'
;MFQIRTPYRFVFRDRWLWCMIVGNTLCKRTIIVYCIFLFTVILIWRYHEKSITLEEAEDTLKPIILSSSINKISSTTTIFQNDEIETELLPTIDFNRLDYWLTNNSKTRDINLTAILTPKRRGKYLVYVCHENCGGWGDRLRGIMSLFMLSLMLDRNFRIEITHPCNLTHILRPNLYNWTQSIDGLIAIDPITHRRRFNLTRKMLITTANTQQNILTNVSQILHHNNSIDSIWSEDVLYWATNKDYFYQLSNNIFYRKKFKSYGIMTKYNIKLEILFPLFYEILFRPVQKIQQHILKYKFKQKTHQIICAQIRTGSVIKHNII
;
A
#
# COMPACT_ATOMS: atom_id res chain seq x y z
N MET A 1 -26.18 5.37 13.16
CA MET A 1 -25.23 4.63 14.02
C MET A 1 -25.96 4.34 15.32
N PHE A 2 -26.63 3.20 15.43
CA PHE A 2 -27.27 2.74 16.66
C PHE A 2 -26.53 1.49 17.11
N GLN A 3 -25.98 1.54 18.33
CA GLN A 3 -25.28 0.43 18.96
C GLN A 3 -26.09 0.00 20.17
N ILE A 4 -26.86 -1.09 20.03
CA ILE A 4 -27.55 -1.73 21.14
C ILE A 4 -26.58 -2.75 21.74
N ARG A 5 -26.18 -2.54 22.99
CA ARG A 5 -25.50 -3.54 23.83
C ARG A 5 -26.58 -4.29 24.61
N THR A 6 -26.58 -5.61 24.54
CA THR A 6 -27.25 -6.47 25.53
C THR A 6 -26.21 -7.32 26.26
N PRO A 7 -26.32 -7.50 27.58
CA PRO A 7 -25.52 -8.43 28.34
C PRO A 7 -26.36 -9.66 28.70
N TYR A 8 -26.01 -10.84 28.19
CA TYR A 8 -26.47 -12.08 28.82
C TYR A 8 -25.33 -13.09 28.89
N ARG A 9 -24.89 -13.33 30.13
CA ARG A 9 -24.13 -14.51 30.54
C ARG A 9 -25.13 -15.66 30.65
N PHE A 10 -24.96 -16.71 29.86
CA PHE A 10 -25.54 -18.01 30.15
C PHE A 10 -24.42 -19.02 30.39
N VAL A 11 -24.42 -19.56 31.59
CA VAL A 11 -23.65 -20.74 32.00
C VAL A 11 -24.52 -21.94 31.69
N PHE A 12 -24.02 -22.89 30.90
CA PHE A 12 -24.61 -24.22 30.83
C PHE A 12 -23.52 -25.28 30.89
N ARG A 13 -23.69 -26.16 31.87
CA ARG A 13 -22.92 -27.36 32.20
C ARG A 13 -23.56 -28.56 31.48
N ASP A 14 -22.71 -29.41 30.91
CA ASP A 14 -22.77 -30.87 30.70
C ASP A 14 -24.06 -31.62 30.31
N ARG A 15 -23.80 -32.70 29.53
CA ARG A 15 -24.70 -33.73 28.95
C ARG A 15 -25.28 -33.25 27.62
N TRP A 16 -25.14 -33.95 26.49
CA TRP A 16 -25.57 -35.33 26.27
C TRP A 16 -24.74 -36.05 25.20
N LEU A 17 -24.29 -37.25 25.56
CA LEU A 17 -24.07 -38.39 24.69
C LEU A 17 -25.46 -38.98 24.41
N TRP A 18 -25.95 -38.97 23.16
CA TRP A 18 -26.97 -39.88 22.60
C TRP A 18 -27.36 -39.39 21.19
N CYS A 19 -26.84 -40.04 20.15
CA CYS A 19 -27.52 -40.26 18.87
C CYS A 19 -26.62 -41.13 17.99
N MET A 20 -26.62 -42.42 18.29
CA MET A 20 -26.38 -43.44 17.28
C MET A 20 -27.70 -44.19 17.09
N ILE A 21 -28.01 -44.49 15.82
CA ILE A 21 -29.12 -45.32 15.34
C ILE A 21 -30.44 -44.54 15.09
N VAL A 22 -30.44 -43.72 14.03
CA VAL A 22 -31.65 -43.40 13.25
C VAL A 22 -31.34 -43.59 11.77
N GLY A 23 -32.12 -44.45 11.10
CA GLY A 23 -32.48 -44.40 9.68
C GLY A 23 -31.42 -44.01 8.64
N ASN A 24 -30.83 -45.02 8.00
CA ASN A 24 -29.60 -45.00 7.21
C ASN A 24 -29.70 -44.41 5.78
N THR A 25 -30.45 -43.32 5.54
CA THR A 25 -30.58 -42.71 4.20
C THR A 25 -30.26 -41.22 4.14
N LEU A 26 -30.62 -40.42 5.15
CA LEU A 26 -30.31 -38.98 5.14
C LEU A 26 -28.82 -38.70 5.39
N CYS A 27 -28.20 -39.42 6.34
CA CYS A 27 -26.78 -39.23 6.67
C CYS A 27 -25.86 -39.54 5.48
N LYS A 28 -26.19 -40.58 4.71
CA LYS A 28 -25.44 -40.94 3.47
C LYS A 28 -25.53 -39.84 2.41
N ARG A 29 -26.70 -39.21 2.22
CA ARG A 29 -26.86 -38.12 1.25
C ARG A 29 -26.06 -36.88 1.65
N THR A 30 -26.05 -36.53 2.94
CA THR A 30 -25.27 -35.38 3.44
C THR A 30 -23.77 -35.59 3.27
N ILE A 31 -23.26 -36.80 3.56
CA ILE A 31 -21.84 -37.12 3.37
C ILE A 31 -21.46 -37.05 1.89
N ILE A 32 -22.29 -37.58 0.98
CA ILE A 32 -22.03 -37.51 -0.46
C ILE A 32 -21.98 -36.06 -0.95
N VAL A 33 -22.92 -35.20 -0.54
CA VAL A 33 -22.92 -33.77 -0.91
C VAL A 33 -21.65 -33.08 -0.40
N TYR A 34 -21.23 -33.38 0.84
CA TYR A 34 -20.02 -32.81 1.41
C TYR A 34 -18.75 -33.28 0.69
N CYS A 35 -18.67 -34.56 0.31
CA CYS A 35 -17.56 -35.10 -0.47
C CYS A 35 -17.49 -34.49 -1.88
N ILE A 36 -18.64 -34.29 -2.55
CA ILE A 36 -18.69 -33.63 -3.86
C ILE A 36 -18.22 -32.17 -3.74
N PHE A 37 -18.68 -31.45 -2.72
CA PHE A 37 -18.25 -30.07 -2.47
C PHE A 37 -16.74 -29.98 -2.18
N LEU A 38 -16.20 -30.89 -1.37
CA LEU A 38 -14.77 -30.91 -1.07
C LEU A 38 -13.94 -31.21 -2.32
N PHE A 39 -14.41 -32.13 -3.17
CA PHE A 39 -13.75 -32.50 -4.42
C PHE A 39 -13.75 -31.36 -5.42
N THR A 40 -14.84 -30.60 -5.56
CA THR A 40 -14.90 -29.43 -6.46
C THR A 40 -13.97 -28.31 -6.00
N VAL A 41 -13.86 -28.05 -4.69
CA VAL A 41 -12.91 -27.07 -4.15
C VAL A 41 -11.47 -27.48 -4.43
N ILE A 42 -11.12 -28.77 -4.27
CA ILE A 42 -9.77 -29.28 -4.57
C ILE A 42 -9.44 -29.14 -6.07
N LEU A 43 -10.39 -29.43 -6.96
CA LEU A 43 -10.20 -29.27 -8.41
C LEU A 43 -10.01 -27.81 -8.81
N ILE A 44 -10.79 -26.89 -8.25
CA ILE A 44 -10.65 -25.45 -8.51
C ILE A 44 -9.27 -24.96 -8.03
N TRP A 45 -8.84 -25.41 -6.84
CA TRP A 45 -7.53 -25.03 -6.31
C TRP A 45 -6.38 -25.53 -7.19
N ARG A 46 -6.40 -26.81 -7.60
CA ARG A 46 -5.38 -27.37 -8.50
C ARG A 46 -5.35 -26.71 -9.87
N TYR A 47 -6.52 -26.31 -10.40
CA TYR A 47 -6.58 -25.56 -11.66
C TYR A 47 -5.89 -24.19 -11.53
N HIS A 48 -6.15 -23.48 -10.43
CA HIS A 48 -5.56 -22.18 -10.15
C HIS A 48 -4.04 -22.25 -9.89
N GLU A 49 -3.56 -23.30 -9.24
CA GLU A 49 -2.12 -23.51 -9.03
C GLU A 49 -1.38 -23.74 -10.35
N LYS A 50 -1.99 -24.48 -11.29
CA LYS A 50 -1.42 -24.74 -12.62
C LYS A 50 -1.43 -23.51 -13.53
N SER A 51 -2.38 -22.57 -13.37
CA SER A 51 -2.36 -21.31 -14.11
C SER A 51 -1.26 -20.36 -13.66
N ILE A 52 -0.90 -20.37 -12.37
CA ILE A 52 0.16 -19.52 -11.82
C ILE A 52 1.53 -19.95 -12.34
N THR A 53 1.81 -21.26 -12.39
CA THR A 53 3.12 -21.79 -12.81
C THR A 53 3.41 -21.62 -14.30
N LEU A 54 2.38 -21.55 -15.15
CA LEU A 54 2.53 -21.25 -16.57
C LEU A 54 2.85 -19.77 -16.83
N GLU A 55 2.36 -18.87 -15.98
CA GLU A 55 2.56 -17.41 -16.11
C GLU A 55 3.98 -16.99 -15.68
N GLU A 56 4.60 -17.68 -14.71
CA GLU A 56 5.98 -17.42 -14.28
C GLU A 56 7.04 -17.86 -15.31
N ALA A 57 6.70 -18.76 -16.23
CA ALA A 57 7.63 -19.23 -17.26
C ALA A 57 7.79 -18.23 -18.43
N GLU A 58 6.80 -17.38 -18.66
CA GLU A 58 6.76 -16.46 -19.82
C GLU A 58 7.47 -15.11 -19.54
N ASP A 59 7.58 -14.69 -18.27
CA ASP A 59 8.10 -13.37 -17.86
C ASP A 59 9.64 -13.30 -17.70
N THR A 60 10.40 -14.34 -18.08
CA THR A 60 11.88 -14.38 -17.91
C THR A 60 12.70 -13.80 -19.08
N LEU A 61 12.09 -13.13 -20.06
CA LEU A 61 12.79 -12.56 -21.22
C LEU A 61 13.17 -11.07 -21.07
N LYS A 62 14.43 -10.88 -20.65
CA LYS A 62 15.39 -9.76 -20.82
C LYS A 62 14.98 -8.29 -20.52
N PRO A 63 15.78 -7.57 -19.70
CA PRO A 63 15.59 -6.14 -19.45
C PRO A 63 16.19 -5.27 -20.56
N ILE A 64 15.40 -4.30 -21.04
CA ILE A 64 15.86 -3.21 -21.91
C ILE A 64 16.40 -2.09 -21.01
N ILE A 65 17.66 -1.72 -21.24
CA ILE A 65 18.35 -0.59 -20.61
C ILE A 65 17.95 0.67 -21.39
N LEU A 66 17.38 1.68 -20.71
CA LEU A 66 17.30 3.03 -21.26
C LEU A 66 17.76 4.05 -20.20
N SER A 67 18.86 4.72 -20.52
CA SER A 67 19.49 5.80 -19.75
C SER A 67 18.88 7.17 -20.07
N SER A 68 18.72 7.99 -19.03
CA SER A 68 18.78 9.48 -18.97
C SER A 68 18.22 10.27 -20.16
N SER A 69 17.25 11.18 -20.01
CA SER A 69 17.45 12.48 -19.35
C SER A 69 16.11 13.21 -19.21
N ILE A 70 15.80 13.73 -18.02
CA ILE A 70 14.66 14.65 -17.81
C ILE A 70 15.22 16.07 -17.70
N ASN A 71 15.04 16.87 -18.75
CA ASN A 71 15.04 18.32 -18.67
C ASN A 71 14.06 18.87 -19.71
N LYS A 72 13.32 19.91 -19.31
CA LYS A 72 12.30 20.69 -20.05
C LYS A 72 10.94 20.03 -20.29
N ILE A 73 10.03 20.27 -19.34
CA ILE A 73 8.61 20.43 -19.65
C ILE A 73 8.42 21.87 -20.15
N SER A 74 8.51 22.04 -21.45
CA SER A 74 7.91 23.17 -22.18
C SER A 74 7.54 22.60 -23.54
N SER A 75 6.26 22.77 -23.87
CA SER A 75 5.58 22.32 -25.08
C SER A 75 6.41 22.47 -26.35
N THR A 76 6.83 21.36 -26.94
CA THR A 76 7.16 21.29 -28.37
C THR A 76 6.83 19.89 -28.87
N THR A 77 5.68 19.76 -29.52
CA THR A 77 5.28 18.60 -30.30
C THR A 77 6.08 18.61 -31.60
N THR A 78 7.21 17.89 -31.65
CA THR A 78 7.87 17.56 -32.92
C THR A 78 7.43 16.18 -33.38
N ILE A 79 6.79 16.19 -34.53
CA ILE A 79 6.29 15.06 -35.31
C ILE A 79 7.48 14.20 -35.75
N PHE A 80 7.50 12.94 -35.33
CA PHE A 80 8.22 11.87 -36.03
C PHE A 80 7.16 11.02 -36.73
N GLN A 81 7.09 11.15 -38.06
CA GLN A 81 6.49 10.15 -38.93
C GLN A 81 7.52 9.03 -39.09
N ASN A 82 7.14 7.80 -38.74
CA ASN A 82 7.21 6.62 -39.62
C ASN A 82 6.81 5.35 -38.87
N ASP A 83 6.16 4.48 -39.64
CA ASP A 83 5.75 3.08 -39.39
C ASP A 83 4.41 2.87 -38.66
N GLU A 84 3.37 2.71 -39.50
CA GLU A 84 2.04 2.18 -39.19
C GLU A 84 2.14 0.75 -38.67
N ILE A 85 2.20 0.61 -37.35
CA ILE A 85 1.59 -0.52 -36.65
C ILE A 85 0.29 0.06 -36.09
N GLU A 86 -0.86 -0.48 -36.51
CA GLU A 86 -2.18 -0.26 -35.90
C GLU A 86 -2.14 -0.72 -34.44
N THR A 87 -1.51 0.12 -33.62
CA THR A 87 -1.56 0.05 -32.18
C THR A 87 -2.84 0.74 -31.83
N GLU A 88 -3.92 -0.04 -31.73
CA GLU A 88 -5.23 0.39 -31.24
C GLU A 88 -5.01 1.41 -30.11
N LEU A 89 -5.38 2.68 -30.38
CA LEU A 89 -5.07 3.85 -29.56
C LEU A 89 -5.62 3.62 -28.14
N LEU A 90 -4.81 3.01 -27.27
CA LEU A 90 -5.14 2.88 -25.88
C LEU A 90 -5.14 4.31 -25.34
N PRO A 91 -6.27 4.82 -24.80
CA PRO A 91 -6.39 6.22 -24.42
C PRO A 91 -5.22 6.58 -23.51
N THR A 92 -4.43 7.57 -23.95
CA THR A 92 -3.29 8.11 -23.21
C THR A 92 -3.73 8.34 -21.77
N ILE A 93 -3.14 7.57 -20.86
CA ILE A 93 -3.60 7.51 -19.48
C ILE A 93 -3.56 8.91 -18.87
N ASP A 94 -4.71 9.19 -18.28
CA ASP A 94 -5.30 10.48 -18.04
C ASP A 94 -4.56 11.31 -16.97
N PHE A 95 -3.65 12.20 -17.40
CA PHE A 95 -3.17 13.30 -16.55
C PHE A 95 -4.36 14.13 -16.02
N ASN A 96 -5.53 14.07 -16.65
CA ASN A 96 -6.70 14.79 -16.19
C ASN A 96 -7.26 14.22 -14.88
N ARG A 97 -7.01 12.98 -14.44
CA ARG A 97 -7.69 12.49 -13.22
C ARG A 97 -7.24 13.20 -11.95
N LEU A 98 -5.93 13.36 -11.77
CA LEU A 98 -5.41 14.07 -10.59
C LEU A 98 -5.59 15.57 -10.74
N ASP A 99 -5.39 16.13 -11.93
CA ASP A 99 -5.67 17.55 -12.20
C ASP A 99 -7.15 17.88 -12.00
N TYR A 100 -8.07 17.05 -12.50
CA TYR A 100 -9.51 17.15 -12.28
C TYR A 100 -9.83 17.08 -10.79
N TRP A 101 -9.19 16.17 -10.06
CA TRP A 101 -9.41 16.05 -8.62
C TRP A 101 -8.92 17.29 -7.86
N LEU A 102 -7.73 17.82 -8.20
CA LEU A 102 -7.15 19.01 -7.59
C LEU A 102 -7.92 20.29 -7.93
N THR A 103 -8.43 20.40 -9.15
CA THR A 103 -9.16 21.58 -9.64
C THR A 103 -10.61 21.61 -9.18
N ASN A 104 -11.30 20.46 -9.15
CA ASN A 104 -12.73 20.40 -8.83
C ASN A 104 -13.04 20.11 -7.36
N ASN A 105 -12.05 19.71 -6.57
CA ASN A 105 -12.26 19.51 -5.13
C ASN A 105 -11.79 20.76 -4.37
N SER A 106 -12.73 21.61 -3.96
CA SER A 106 -12.46 22.82 -3.17
C SER A 106 -11.62 22.55 -1.93
N LYS A 107 -11.69 21.33 -1.38
CA LYS A 107 -10.90 20.94 -0.22
C LYS A 107 -9.41 20.71 -0.53
N THR A 108 -9.02 20.66 -1.80
CA THR A 108 -7.65 20.35 -2.26
C THR A 108 -6.94 21.55 -2.90
N ARG A 109 -7.67 22.66 -3.08
CA ARG A 109 -7.18 23.87 -3.78
C ARG A 109 -5.91 24.47 -3.16
N ASP A 110 -5.76 24.35 -1.84
CA ASP A 110 -4.63 24.93 -1.12
C ASP A 110 -3.41 24.00 -1.04
N ILE A 111 -3.50 22.79 -1.60
CA ILE A 111 -2.42 21.80 -1.50
C ILE A 111 -1.25 22.20 -2.39
N ASN A 112 -0.10 22.38 -1.77
CA ASN A 112 1.13 22.73 -2.48
C ASN A 112 1.80 21.46 -3.02
N LEU A 113 1.31 20.99 -4.17
CA LEU A 113 1.80 19.78 -4.81
C LEU A 113 3.29 19.89 -5.16
N THR A 114 3.74 21.05 -5.61
CA THR A 114 5.16 21.32 -5.90
C THR A 114 6.01 21.04 -4.66
N ALA A 115 5.65 21.60 -3.50
CA ALA A 115 6.38 21.35 -2.27
C ALA A 115 6.36 19.88 -1.83
N ILE A 116 5.31 19.12 -2.14
CA ILE A 116 5.25 17.67 -1.86
C ILE A 116 6.20 16.90 -2.79
N LEU A 117 6.19 17.21 -4.09
CA LEU A 117 6.95 16.49 -5.12
C LEU A 117 8.42 16.87 -5.18
N THR A 118 8.80 18.05 -4.71
CA THR A 118 10.20 18.49 -4.70
C THR A 118 11.07 17.50 -3.91
N PRO A 119 12.20 17.05 -4.49
CA PRO A 119 13.16 16.20 -3.81
C PRO A 119 13.56 16.76 -2.44
N LYS A 120 13.72 15.87 -1.47
CA LYS A 120 14.04 16.27 -0.10
C LYS A 120 15.56 16.26 0.13
N ARG A 121 15.99 16.35 1.38
CA ARG A 121 17.41 16.45 1.75
C ARG A 121 18.23 15.31 1.12
N ARG A 122 19.30 15.66 0.40
CA ARG A 122 20.19 14.69 -0.24
C ARG A 122 20.80 13.74 0.81
N GLY A 123 20.93 12.46 0.45
CA GLY A 123 21.51 11.44 1.33
C GLY A 123 20.61 10.96 2.47
N LYS A 124 19.36 11.44 2.56
CA LYS A 124 18.46 11.14 3.69
C LYS A 124 17.18 10.50 3.19
N TYR A 125 16.89 9.31 3.69
CA TYR A 125 15.86 8.42 3.17
C TYR A 125 14.97 7.85 4.28
N LEU A 126 13.70 7.65 3.94
CA LEU A 126 12.74 6.86 4.71
C LEU A 126 12.15 5.80 3.77
N VAL A 127 12.44 4.55 4.08
CA VAL A 127 12.12 3.39 3.23
C VAL A 127 11.04 2.57 3.91
N TYR A 128 9.86 2.51 3.32
CA TYR A 128 8.87 1.52 3.74
C TYR A 128 9.36 0.14 3.32
N VAL A 129 9.45 -0.78 4.27
CA VAL A 129 9.77 -2.19 4.01
C VAL A 129 8.68 -3.10 4.54
N CYS A 130 8.44 -4.21 3.82
CA CYS A 130 7.64 -5.29 4.35
C CYS A 130 8.24 -6.63 3.95
N HIS A 131 8.73 -7.37 4.95
CA HIS A 131 9.20 -8.74 4.78
C HIS A 131 8.18 -9.73 5.33
N GLU A 132 7.70 -9.52 6.56
CA GLU A 132 6.74 -10.42 7.21
C GLU A 132 5.78 -9.63 8.11
N ASN A 133 4.60 -10.19 8.38
CA ASN A 133 3.67 -9.71 9.42
C ASN A 133 3.18 -8.25 9.29
N CYS A 134 3.20 -7.64 8.10
CA CYS A 134 2.65 -6.28 7.88
C CYS A 134 1.13 -6.24 7.68
N GLY A 135 0.42 -7.36 7.90
CA GLY A 135 -1.01 -7.48 7.65
C GLY A 135 -1.37 -7.58 6.16
N GLY A 136 -2.64 -7.32 5.87
CA GLY A 136 -3.19 -7.38 4.51
C GLY A 136 -2.87 -6.11 3.69
N TRP A 137 -3.33 -6.08 2.43
CA TRP A 137 -3.09 -4.95 1.53
C TRP A 137 -3.55 -3.59 2.07
N GLY A 138 -4.72 -3.53 2.72
CA GLY A 138 -5.21 -2.30 3.33
C GLY A 138 -4.32 -1.79 4.47
N ASP A 139 -3.75 -2.70 5.25
CA ASP A 139 -2.86 -2.36 6.36
C ASP A 139 -1.49 -1.89 5.87
N ARG A 140 -0.96 -2.52 4.81
CA ARG A 140 0.27 -2.08 4.16
C ARG A 140 0.13 -0.71 3.53
N LEU A 141 -0.97 -0.47 2.79
CA LEU A 141 -1.25 0.84 2.21
C LEU A 141 -1.34 1.91 3.31
N ARG A 142 -2.01 1.63 4.42
CA ARG A 142 -2.04 2.54 5.58
C ARG A 142 -0.64 2.86 6.11
N GLY A 143 0.23 1.85 6.24
CA GLY A 143 1.61 2.04 6.64
C GLY A 143 2.41 2.87 5.64
N ILE A 144 2.30 2.58 4.34
CA ILE A 144 2.94 3.33 3.25
C ILE A 144 2.51 4.81 3.30
N MET A 145 1.20 5.10 3.35
CA MET A 145 0.71 6.48 3.35
C MET A 145 1.18 7.25 4.58
N SER A 146 1.18 6.58 5.75
CA SER A 146 1.66 7.17 7.00
C SER A 146 3.15 7.50 6.93
N LEU A 147 3.99 6.60 6.39
CA LEU A 147 5.41 6.84 6.23
C LEU A 147 5.73 7.85 5.13
N PHE A 148 4.94 7.89 4.06
CA PHE A 148 5.10 8.94 3.05
C PHE A 148 4.86 10.31 3.69
N MET A 149 3.81 10.46 4.48
CA MET A 149 3.57 11.70 5.22
C MET A 149 4.72 12.03 6.18
N LEU A 150 5.21 11.04 6.92
CA LEU A 150 6.34 11.21 7.82
C LEU A 150 7.59 11.67 7.06
N SER A 151 7.85 11.12 5.87
CA SER A 151 9.00 11.54 5.04
C SER A 151 8.97 13.03 4.71
N LEU A 152 7.77 13.58 4.45
CA LEU A 152 7.57 15.01 4.20
C LEU A 152 7.83 15.86 5.45
N MET A 153 7.53 15.32 6.63
CA MET A 153 7.78 15.98 7.91
C MET A 153 9.26 15.97 8.29
N LEU A 154 9.99 14.92 7.92
CA LEU A 154 11.42 14.75 8.19
C LEU A 154 12.34 15.32 7.09
N ASP A 155 11.78 15.87 6.00
CA ASP A 155 12.52 16.23 4.78
C ASP A 155 13.41 15.07 4.29
N ARG A 156 12.86 13.86 4.26
CA ARG A 156 13.52 12.64 3.78
C ARG A 156 12.93 12.18 2.45
N ASN A 157 13.77 11.63 1.58
CA ASN A 157 13.31 11.02 0.34
C ASN A 157 12.61 9.70 0.66
N PHE A 158 11.40 9.52 0.15
CA PHE A 158 10.60 8.34 0.42
C PHE A 158 10.88 7.23 -0.58
N ARG A 159 10.93 5.98 -0.11
CA ARG A 159 11.11 4.79 -0.93
C ARG A 159 10.19 3.68 -0.44
N ILE A 160 9.88 2.75 -1.35
CA ILE A 160 9.11 1.56 -1.02
C ILE A 160 9.85 0.33 -1.52
N GLU A 161 10.16 -0.58 -0.61
CA GLU A 161 10.81 -1.85 -0.86
C GLU A 161 9.93 -2.98 -0.30
N ILE A 162 9.04 -3.52 -1.14
CA ILE A 162 8.18 -4.65 -0.79
C ILE A 162 8.45 -5.78 -1.77
N THR A 163 9.16 -6.79 -1.29
CA THR A 163 9.47 -8.00 -2.06
C THR A 163 8.62 -9.20 -1.65
N HIS A 164 8.00 -9.16 -0.46
CA HIS A 164 7.18 -10.25 0.08
C HIS A 164 5.84 -9.72 0.65
N PRO A 165 4.74 -10.50 0.57
CA PRO A 165 4.53 -11.76 -0.15
C PRO A 165 4.49 -11.62 -1.67
N CYS A 166 4.45 -10.39 -2.18
CA CYS A 166 4.41 -10.11 -3.61
C CYS A 166 5.14 -8.80 -3.88
N ASN A 167 5.86 -8.76 -4.99
CA ASN A 167 6.53 -7.55 -5.43
C ASN A 167 5.50 -6.47 -5.80
N LEU A 168 5.57 -5.31 -5.12
CA LEU A 168 4.61 -4.21 -5.34
C LEU A 168 4.60 -3.74 -6.80
N THR A 169 5.76 -3.80 -7.48
CA THR A 169 5.92 -3.32 -8.86
C THR A 169 5.14 -4.14 -9.88
N HIS A 170 4.71 -5.35 -9.53
CA HIS A 170 3.88 -6.19 -10.40
C HIS A 170 2.43 -5.67 -10.46
N ILE A 171 2.02 -4.82 -9.51
CA ILE A 171 0.64 -4.35 -9.37
C ILE A 171 0.58 -2.82 -9.54
N LEU A 172 1.54 -2.10 -8.95
CA LEU A 172 1.59 -0.64 -8.91
C LEU A 172 2.96 -0.16 -9.40
N ARG A 173 2.96 0.88 -10.23
CA ARG A 173 4.16 1.61 -10.65
C ARG A 173 4.17 3.00 -10.00
N PRO A 174 5.34 3.66 -9.92
CA PRO A 174 5.40 5.08 -9.59
C PRO A 174 4.47 5.92 -10.46
N ASN A 175 3.86 6.94 -9.86
CA ASN A 175 3.13 7.98 -10.58
C ASN A 175 3.92 9.30 -10.55
N LEU A 176 3.42 10.33 -9.85
CA LEU A 176 4.09 11.62 -9.77
C LEU A 176 5.36 11.58 -8.91
N TYR A 177 5.42 10.64 -7.97
CA TYR A 177 6.55 10.48 -7.07
C TYR A 177 7.28 9.17 -7.33
N ASN A 178 8.56 9.25 -7.70
CA ASN A 178 9.38 8.07 -7.97
C ASN A 178 9.90 7.42 -6.68
N TRP A 179 9.15 6.46 -6.15
CA TRP A 179 9.51 5.70 -4.95
C TRP A 179 10.36 4.44 -5.21
N THR A 180 10.59 4.06 -6.47
CA THR A 180 11.44 2.91 -6.85
C THR A 180 12.90 3.29 -7.11
N GLN A 181 13.23 4.59 -7.13
CA GLN A 181 14.59 5.04 -7.41
C GLN A 181 15.58 4.47 -6.38
N SER A 182 16.72 3.96 -6.85
CA SER A 182 17.80 3.48 -5.99
C SER A 182 18.24 4.56 -5.00
N ILE A 183 18.73 4.12 -3.85
CA ILE A 183 19.32 5.00 -2.85
C ILE A 183 20.75 5.31 -3.29
N ASP A 184 20.98 6.56 -3.68
CA ASP A 184 22.31 7.02 -4.12
C ASP A 184 23.31 6.92 -2.97
N GLY A 185 24.52 6.44 -3.26
CA GLY A 185 25.56 6.28 -2.25
C GLY A 185 25.29 5.17 -1.22
N LEU A 186 24.24 4.35 -1.39
CA LEU A 186 23.98 3.22 -0.49
C LEU A 186 25.17 2.24 -0.47
N ILE A 187 25.78 2.01 -1.63
CA ILE A 187 26.97 1.19 -1.81
C ILE A 187 28.04 2.06 -2.45
N ALA A 188 29.17 2.22 -1.78
CA ALA A 188 30.39 2.71 -2.40
C ALA A 188 31.31 1.54 -2.68
N ILE A 189 31.89 1.55 -3.88
CA ILE A 189 32.93 0.61 -4.25
C ILE A 189 34.26 1.31 -3.94
N ASP A 190 35.01 0.74 -3.02
CA ASP A 190 36.37 1.20 -2.72
C ASP A 190 37.22 1.06 -4.00
N PRO A 191 37.81 2.14 -4.53
CA PRO A 191 38.49 2.11 -5.82
C PRO A 191 39.77 1.26 -5.82
N ILE A 192 40.36 1.02 -4.65
CA ILE A 192 41.60 0.24 -4.50
C ILE A 192 41.24 -1.21 -4.23
N THR A 193 40.40 -1.46 -3.22
CA THR A 193 40.11 -2.83 -2.77
C THR A 193 38.95 -3.48 -3.53
N HIS A 194 38.21 -2.72 -4.34
CA HIS A 194 36.97 -3.13 -5.02
C HIS A 194 35.90 -3.69 -4.07
N ARG A 195 36.05 -3.45 -2.76
CA ARG A 195 35.10 -3.90 -1.74
C ARG A 195 33.90 -2.96 -1.71
N ARG A 196 32.70 -3.56 -1.63
CA ARG A 196 31.47 -2.82 -1.37
C ARG A 196 31.42 -2.41 0.09
N ARG A 197 31.39 -1.10 0.35
CA ARG A 197 31.12 -0.54 1.68
C ARG A 197 29.80 0.21 1.64
N PHE A 198 29.12 0.18 2.78
CA PHE A 198 27.93 0.98 2.96
C PHE A 198 28.36 2.36 3.48
N ASN A 199 28.13 3.42 2.69
CA ASN A 199 28.51 4.77 3.08
C ASN A 199 27.45 5.47 3.95
N LEU A 200 26.25 4.91 4.02
CA LEU A 200 25.12 5.50 4.72
C LEU A 200 24.80 4.74 6.01
N THR A 201 24.59 5.47 7.10
CA THR A 201 24.11 4.93 8.38
C THR A 201 22.66 4.46 8.26
N ARG A 202 22.30 3.39 8.98
CA ARG A 202 21.01 2.69 8.81
C ARG A 202 20.37 2.33 10.12
N LYS A 203 19.04 2.39 10.15
CA LYS A 203 18.24 1.87 11.25
C LYS A 203 16.99 1.19 10.73
N MET A 204 16.65 0.07 11.34
CA MET A 204 15.43 -0.69 11.06
C MET A 204 14.43 -0.49 12.19
N LEU A 205 13.20 -0.11 11.85
CA LEU A 205 12.08 0.07 12.78
C LEU A 205 10.97 -0.89 12.41
N ILE A 206 10.45 -1.62 13.39
CA ILE A 206 9.34 -2.57 13.21
C ILE A 206 8.24 -2.19 14.18
N THR A 207 7.05 -1.95 13.66
CA THR A 207 5.88 -1.45 14.41
C THR A 207 4.59 -2.08 13.89
N THR A 208 4.64 -3.38 13.66
CA THR A 208 3.49 -4.18 13.20
C THR A 208 2.61 -4.61 14.39
N ALA A 209 1.48 -5.28 14.10
CA ALA A 209 0.57 -5.74 15.16
C ALA A 209 1.22 -6.73 16.15
N ASN A 210 2.25 -7.47 15.72
CA ASN A 210 2.96 -8.46 16.56
C ASN A 210 4.12 -7.83 17.36
N THR A 211 4.36 -6.53 17.20
CA THR A 211 5.44 -5.84 17.90
C THR A 211 5.08 -5.64 19.38
N GLN A 212 6.06 -5.73 20.27
CA GLN A 212 5.88 -5.46 21.70
C GLN A 212 5.23 -4.09 21.93
N GLN A 213 4.21 -4.05 22.80
CA GLN A 213 3.44 -2.83 23.07
C GLN A 213 4.32 -1.65 23.50
N ASN A 214 5.39 -1.91 24.26
CA ASN A 214 6.32 -0.88 24.72
C ASN A 214 7.03 -0.17 23.55
N ILE A 215 7.37 -0.89 22.49
CA ILE A 215 7.98 -0.30 21.28
C ILE A 215 6.96 0.60 20.58
N LEU A 216 5.70 0.13 20.47
CA LEU A 216 4.63 0.91 19.85
C LEU A 216 4.32 2.19 20.64
N THR A 217 4.27 2.12 21.97
CA THR A 217 4.08 3.29 22.82
C THR A 217 5.24 4.26 22.70
N ASN A 218 6.49 3.76 22.67
CA ASN A 218 7.68 4.60 22.53
C ASN A 218 7.67 5.36 21.20
N VAL A 219 7.38 4.67 20.09
CA VAL A 219 7.26 5.33 18.78
C VAL A 219 6.14 6.37 18.80
N SER A 220 4.96 6.03 19.33
CA SER A 220 3.84 6.98 19.40
C SER A 220 4.19 8.20 20.26
N GLN A 221 4.91 8.01 21.37
CA GLN A 221 5.38 9.09 22.23
C GLN A 221 6.42 9.96 21.53
N ILE A 222 7.38 9.35 20.82
CA ILE A 222 8.38 10.06 20.02
C ILE A 222 7.69 10.94 18.96
N LEU A 223 6.70 10.39 18.25
CA LEU A 223 5.95 11.12 17.23
C LEU A 223 5.11 12.26 17.83
N HIS A 224 4.66 12.14 19.08
CA HIS A 224 3.95 13.20 19.80
C HIS A 224 4.87 14.23 20.44
N HIS A 225 6.14 13.89 20.69
CA HIS A 225 7.04 14.74 21.43
C HIS A 225 7.34 16.04 20.68
N ASN A 226 7.50 17.15 21.40
CA ASN A 226 7.81 18.47 20.82
C ASN A 226 9.24 18.61 20.29
N ASN A 227 9.93 17.49 20.05
CA ASN A 227 11.29 17.47 19.50
C ASN A 227 11.24 17.10 18.02
N SER A 228 12.22 17.57 17.25
CA SER A 228 12.42 17.06 15.89
C SER A 228 12.80 15.59 15.97
N ILE A 229 12.02 14.71 15.34
CA ILE A 229 12.34 13.27 15.24
C ILE A 229 13.74 13.03 14.66
N ASP A 230 14.24 13.95 13.82
CA ASP A 230 15.59 13.86 13.25
C ASP A 230 16.70 13.91 14.32
N SER A 231 16.45 14.45 15.52
CA SER A 231 17.41 14.36 16.63
C SER A 231 17.43 12.98 17.30
N ILE A 232 16.36 12.20 17.14
CA ILE A 232 16.20 10.87 17.73
C ILE A 232 16.65 9.79 16.74
N TRP A 233 16.36 9.98 15.46
CA TRP A 233 16.74 9.09 14.36
C TRP A 233 17.62 9.84 13.36
N SER A 234 18.89 10.03 13.73
CA SER A 234 19.87 10.80 12.96
C SER A 234 20.42 10.04 11.75
N GLU A 235 20.09 8.75 11.60
CA GLU A 235 20.62 7.88 10.56
C GLU A 235 20.24 8.38 9.15
N ASP A 236 21.03 7.99 8.16
CA ASP A 236 20.84 8.40 6.77
C ASP A 236 19.65 7.69 6.14
N VAL A 237 19.53 6.39 6.38
CA VAL A 237 18.45 5.55 5.85
C VAL A 237 17.67 4.93 7.01
N LEU A 238 16.39 5.27 7.09
CA LEU A 238 15.46 4.65 8.02
C LEU A 238 14.62 3.63 7.26
N TYR A 239 14.85 2.35 7.50
CA TYR A 239 13.98 1.27 7.05
C TYR A 239 12.88 1.08 8.08
N TRP A 240 11.63 1.06 7.65
CA TRP A 240 10.51 0.98 8.57
C TRP A 240 9.39 0.08 8.06
N ALA A 241 9.16 -1.02 8.78
CA ALA A 241 8.00 -1.88 8.62
C ALA A 241 6.88 -1.48 9.59
N THR A 242 5.74 -1.07 9.05
CA THR A 242 4.58 -0.66 9.85
C THR A 242 3.27 -0.99 9.16
N ASN A 243 2.26 -1.24 9.97
CA ASN A 243 0.87 -1.36 9.56
C ASN A 243 -0.04 -0.36 10.30
N LYS A 244 0.59 0.63 10.96
CA LYS A 244 -0.07 1.63 11.78
C LYS A 244 -0.35 2.89 10.98
N ASP A 245 -1.35 3.63 11.47
CA ASP A 245 -1.65 4.98 11.06
C ASP A 245 -0.92 5.95 12.00
N TYR A 246 -0.11 6.85 11.45
CA TYR A 246 0.59 7.89 12.20
C TYR A 246 0.07 9.31 11.94
N PHE A 247 -1.02 9.45 11.20
CA PHE A 247 -1.56 10.75 10.78
C PHE A 247 -1.93 11.61 11.99
N TYR A 248 -2.61 11.01 12.97
CA TYR A 248 -3.06 11.71 14.18
C TYR A 248 -1.87 12.16 15.07
N GLN A 249 -0.89 11.30 15.27
CA GLN A 249 0.29 11.59 16.09
C GLN A 249 1.08 12.75 15.49
N LEU A 250 1.27 12.71 14.17
CA LEU A 250 2.00 13.75 13.44
C LEU A 250 1.22 15.07 13.36
N SER A 251 -0.12 15.06 13.27
CA SER A 251 -0.92 16.30 13.28
C SER A 251 -0.71 17.10 14.56
N ASN A 252 -0.67 16.37 15.67
CA ASN A 252 -0.65 16.94 17.01
C ASN A 252 0.75 17.37 17.44
N ASN A 253 1.78 16.98 16.69
CA ASN A 253 3.14 17.42 16.93
C ASN A 253 3.29 18.91 16.55
N ILE A 254 3.61 19.76 17.53
CA ILE A 254 3.71 21.21 17.38
C ILE A 254 4.75 21.60 16.31
N PHE A 255 5.86 20.86 16.22
CA PHE A 255 6.92 21.11 15.27
C PHE A 255 6.46 20.87 13.82
N TYR A 256 5.77 19.75 13.58
CA TYR A 256 5.30 19.36 12.25
C TYR A 256 4.04 20.10 11.80
N ARG A 257 3.26 20.64 12.74
CA ARG A 257 2.07 21.43 12.44
C ARG A 257 2.34 22.59 11.47
N LYS A 258 3.50 23.23 11.56
CA LYS A 258 3.90 24.31 10.61
C LYS A 258 4.12 23.76 9.19
N LYS A 259 4.79 22.61 9.06
CA LYS A 259 5.00 21.95 7.76
C LYS A 259 3.70 21.47 7.14
N PHE A 260 2.78 20.94 7.94
CA PHE A 260 1.44 20.58 7.46
C PHE A 260 0.69 21.77 6.85
N LYS A 261 0.80 22.96 7.45
CA LYS A 261 0.23 24.19 6.89
C LYS A 261 0.93 24.61 5.60
N SER A 262 2.26 24.54 5.52
CA SER A 262 3.00 24.93 4.31
C SER A 262 2.71 24.03 3.11
N TYR A 263 2.34 22.76 3.35
CA TYR A 263 1.89 21.85 2.29
C TYR A 263 0.40 21.99 1.95
N GLY A 264 -0.37 22.83 2.67
CA GLY A 264 -1.82 22.93 2.49
C GLY A 264 -2.62 21.71 2.93
N ILE A 265 -1.97 20.78 3.65
CA ILE A 265 -2.56 19.51 4.10
C ILE A 265 -3.48 19.72 5.32
N MET A 266 -3.17 20.72 6.13
CA MET A 266 -3.91 21.01 7.35
C MET A 266 -4.50 22.41 7.31
N THR A 267 -5.78 22.50 7.65
CA THR A 267 -6.48 23.77 7.86
C THR A 267 -6.14 24.37 9.23
N LYS A 268 -6.78 25.50 9.58
CA LYS A 268 -6.62 26.10 10.91
C LYS A 268 -6.95 25.12 12.05
N TYR A 269 -7.86 24.16 11.84
CA TYR A 269 -8.39 23.30 12.90
C TYR A 269 -8.27 21.80 12.68
N ASN A 270 -8.26 21.27 11.46
CA ASN A 270 -8.24 19.82 11.22
C ASN A 270 -7.36 19.41 10.04
N ILE A 271 -6.74 18.22 10.16
CA ILE A 271 -6.19 17.48 9.02
C ILE A 271 -7.35 16.85 8.25
N LYS A 272 -7.33 16.98 6.93
CA LYS A 272 -8.30 16.35 6.04
C LYS A 272 -7.87 14.91 5.73
N LEU A 273 -7.93 14.04 6.73
CA LEU A 273 -7.55 12.62 6.63
C LEU A 273 -8.25 11.93 5.45
N GLU A 274 -9.51 12.28 5.22
CA GLU A 274 -10.34 11.77 4.13
C GLU A 274 -9.81 12.13 2.72
N ILE A 275 -8.93 13.12 2.63
CA ILE A 275 -8.31 13.63 1.40
C ILE A 275 -6.87 13.17 1.28
N LEU A 276 -6.16 13.02 2.40
CA LEU A 276 -4.75 12.65 2.38
C LEU A 276 -4.52 11.27 1.80
N PHE A 277 -5.33 10.29 2.21
CA PHE A 277 -5.17 8.94 1.70
C PHE A 277 -5.35 8.86 0.17
N PRO A 278 -6.45 9.35 -0.44
CA PRO A 278 -6.58 9.33 -1.88
C PRO A 278 -5.53 10.20 -2.59
N LEU A 279 -5.18 11.38 -2.05
CA LEU A 279 -4.13 12.21 -2.63
C LEU A 279 -2.78 11.48 -2.69
N PHE A 280 -2.34 10.93 -1.56
CA PHE A 280 -1.04 10.25 -1.49
C PHE A 280 -1.05 8.97 -2.32
N TYR A 281 -2.19 8.29 -2.41
CA TYR A 281 -2.35 7.18 -3.33
C TYR A 281 -2.14 7.62 -4.78
N GLU A 282 -2.78 8.70 -5.23
CA GLU A 282 -2.61 9.21 -6.60
C GLU A 282 -1.20 9.76 -6.84
N ILE A 283 -0.54 10.36 -5.84
CA ILE A 283 0.86 10.82 -5.97
C ILE A 283 1.81 9.64 -6.15
N LEU A 284 1.66 8.61 -5.32
CA LEU A 284 2.59 7.48 -5.29
C LEU A 284 2.31 6.49 -6.40
N PHE A 285 1.05 6.14 -6.64
CA PHE A 285 0.71 4.91 -7.34
C PHE A 285 -0.08 5.11 -8.60
N ARG A 286 0.33 4.37 -9.63
CA ARG A 286 -0.43 4.12 -10.85
C ARG A 286 -0.51 2.61 -11.05
N PRO A 287 -1.70 2.02 -11.25
CA PRO A 287 -1.78 0.59 -11.53
C PRO A 287 -1.02 0.23 -12.81
N VAL A 288 -0.44 -0.98 -12.87
CA VAL A 288 0.18 -1.49 -14.11
C VAL A 288 -0.86 -1.60 -15.23
N GLN A 289 -0.41 -1.55 -16.49
CA GLN A 289 -1.28 -1.52 -17.67
C GLN A 289 -2.30 -2.66 -17.70
N LYS A 290 -1.89 -3.89 -17.36
CA LYS A 290 -2.79 -5.06 -17.27
C LYS A 290 -3.96 -4.82 -16.32
N ILE A 291 -3.69 -4.26 -15.13
CA ILE A 291 -4.72 -3.94 -14.14
C ILE A 291 -5.59 -2.78 -14.62
N GLN A 292 -5.00 -1.75 -15.23
CA GLN A 292 -5.75 -0.61 -15.78
C GLN A 292 -6.72 -1.06 -16.88
N GLN A 293 -6.26 -1.89 -17.82
CA GLN A 293 -7.10 -2.48 -18.87
C GLN A 293 -8.23 -3.32 -18.27
N HIS A 294 -7.93 -4.11 -17.24
CA HIS A 294 -8.95 -4.88 -16.53
C HIS A 294 -10.01 -3.95 -15.91
N ILE A 295 -9.61 -2.91 -15.17
CA ILE A 295 -10.51 -1.91 -14.59
C ILE A 295 -11.35 -1.21 -15.67
N LEU A 296 -10.73 -0.79 -16.78
CA LEU A 296 -11.42 -0.12 -17.88
C LEU A 296 -12.48 -1.03 -18.50
N LYS A 297 -12.17 -2.31 -18.73
CA LYS A 297 -13.12 -3.30 -19.26
C LYS A 297 -14.39 -3.39 -18.40
N TYR A 298 -14.27 -3.36 -17.07
CA TYR A 298 -15.44 -3.34 -16.19
C TYR A 298 -16.17 -2.00 -16.21
N LYS A 299 -15.45 -0.87 -16.22
CA LYS A 299 -16.07 0.46 -16.30
C LYS A 299 -16.87 0.66 -17.59
N PHE A 300 -16.36 0.22 -18.73
CA PHE A 300 -17.06 0.35 -20.02
C PHE A 300 -18.39 -0.41 -20.02
N LYS A 301 -18.43 -1.62 -19.44
CA LYS A 301 -19.67 -2.41 -19.30
C LYS A 301 -20.74 -1.74 -18.42
N GLN A 302 -20.34 -0.78 -17.58
CA GLN A 302 -21.22 -0.15 -16.59
C GLN A 302 -21.70 1.24 -16.99
N LYS A 303 -21.24 1.82 -18.12
CA LYS A 303 -21.56 3.20 -18.52
C LYS A 303 -23.06 3.50 -18.66
N THR A 304 -23.89 2.48 -18.81
CA THR A 304 -25.34 2.62 -18.99
C THR A 304 -26.15 2.52 -17.70
N HIS A 305 -25.52 2.27 -16.54
CA HIS A 305 -26.22 2.02 -15.28
C HIS A 305 -25.62 2.81 -14.12
N GLN A 306 -26.47 3.20 -13.17
CA GLN A 306 -26.01 3.71 -11.87
C GLN A 306 -25.28 2.60 -11.12
N ILE A 307 -24.04 2.85 -10.72
CA ILE A 307 -23.21 1.87 -10.02
C ILE A 307 -23.41 2.04 -8.51
N ILE A 308 -23.78 0.96 -7.83
CA ILE A 308 -23.76 0.87 -6.36
C ILE A 308 -22.60 -0.05 -5.97
N CYS A 309 -21.66 0.48 -5.19
CA CYS A 309 -20.52 -0.28 -4.70
C CYS A 309 -20.80 -0.83 -3.30
N ALA A 310 -20.74 -2.15 -3.13
CA ALA A 310 -20.80 -2.79 -1.81
C ALA A 310 -19.50 -3.55 -1.55
N GLN A 311 -18.71 -3.08 -0.58
CA GLN A 311 -17.54 -3.81 -0.09
C GLN A 311 -17.94 -4.60 1.15
N ILE A 312 -18.09 -5.92 1.02
CA ILE A 312 -18.47 -6.80 2.12
C ILE A 312 -17.22 -7.50 2.63
N ARG A 313 -16.90 -7.29 3.91
CA ARG A 313 -15.86 -8.06 4.62
C ARG A 313 -16.50 -8.71 5.84
N THR A 314 -16.56 -10.04 5.84
CA THR A 314 -16.99 -10.81 6.99
C THR A 314 -15.76 -11.29 7.76
N GLY A 315 -15.72 -11.01 9.06
CA GLY A 315 -14.71 -11.55 9.97
C GLY A 315 -15.31 -12.71 10.73
N SER A 316 -14.88 -13.94 10.44
CA SER A 316 -15.26 -15.09 11.24
C SER A 316 -14.31 -15.20 12.42
N VAL A 317 -14.81 -14.97 13.65
CA VAL A 317 -14.08 -15.34 14.87
C VAL A 317 -14.32 -16.84 15.07
N ILE A 318 -13.60 -17.67 14.32
CA ILE A 318 -13.52 -19.09 14.67
C ILE A 318 -12.70 -19.16 15.95
N LYS A 319 -13.39 -19.23 17.10
CA LYS A 319 -12.75 -19.61 18.35
C LYS A 319 -12.35 -21.07 18.20
N HIS A 320 -11.12 -21.33 17.79
CA HIS A 320 -10.53 -22.63 18.07
C HIS A 320 -10.39 -22.73 19.58
N ASN A 321 -11.32 -23.45 20.21
CA ASN A 321 -11.09 -24.03 21.52
C ASN A 321 -9.95 -25.03 21.33
N ILE A 322 -8.72 -24.58 21.55
CA ILE A 322 -7.59 -25.46 21.74
C ILE A 322 -7.86 -26.15 23.08
N ILE A 323 -8.18 -27.44 23.00
CA ILE A 323 -8.28 -28.35 24.15
C ILE A 323 -6.86 -28.68 24.60
#